data_AF-A0A6P6FE65-F1
#
_entry.id   AF-A0A6P6FE65-F1
#
_cell.length_a   1.000
_cell.length_b   1.000
_cell.length_c   1.000
_cell.angle_alpha   90.00
_cell.angle_beta   90.00
_cell.angle_gamma   90.00
#
_symmetry.space_group_name_H-M   'P 1'
#
loop_
_entity.id
_entity.type
_entity.pdbx_description
1 polymer ?
#
loop_
_entity_poly.entity_id
_entity_poly.type
_entity_poly.pdbx_seq_one_letter_code
_entity_poly.pdbx_strand_id
1 'polypeptide(L)'
;MKFRSTSTTGKKRTWRSLKQVLAQERTLPWPVEVVHYSSINAPPSFRPAKKYSDISGLPARYTDPQTKLYYATAEEFATVRSLPMDITAGYLALRGASSIVG
;
A
#
# COMPACT_ATOMS: atom_id res chain seq x y z
N MET A 1 -7.46 -31.74 -28.55
CA MET A 1 -7.47 -30.32 -28.14
C MET A 1 -7.70 -29.45 -29.37
N LYS A 2 -8.82 -28.74 -29.47
CA LYS A 2 -9.11 -27.85 -30.61
C LYS A 2 -8.86 -26.41 -30.16
N PHE A 3 -7.74 -25.82 -30.58
CA PHE A 3 -7.52 -24.39 -30.41
C PHE A 3 -8.49 -23.64 -31.33
N ARG A 4 -9.38 -22.82 -30.76
CA ARG A 4 -10.23 -21.92 -31.54
C ARG A 4 -9.32 -20.86 -32.16
N SER A 5 -9.13 -20.90 -33.48
CA SER A 5 -8.45 -19.80 -34.16
C SER A 5 -9.36 -18.58 -34.12
N THR A 6 -8.89 -17.52 -33.45
CA THR A 6 -9.44 -16.18 -33.66
C THR A 6 -8.85 -15.69 -34.96
N SER A 7 -9.63 -15.63 -36.05
CA SER A 7 -9.16 -14.99 -37.27
C SER A 7 -8.95 -13.49 -36.99
N THR A 8 -7.69 -13.07 -36.93
CA THR A 8 -7.32 -11.68 -36.72
C THR A 8 -7.17 -11.01 -38.07
N THR A 9 -8.25 -10.88 -38.83
CA THR A 9 -8.25 -10.02 -40.02
C THR A 9 -8.25 -8.56 -39.57
N GLY A 10 -7.11 -7.89 -39.73
CA GLY A 10 -7.01 -6.42 -39.87
C GLY A 10 -7.50 -5.53 -38.72
N LYS A 11 -7.66 -6.03 -37.50
CA LYS A 11 -8.09 -5.17 -36.37
C LYS A 11 -6.94 -4.26 -35.95
N LYS A 12 -7.08 -2.96 -36.21
CA LYS A 12 -6.17 -1.92 -35.69
C LYS A 12 -6.03 -2.10 -34.17
N ARG A 13 -4.79 -2.12 -33.67
CA ARG A 13 -4.50 -2.21 -32.24
C ARG A 13 -5.21 -1.05 -31.53
N THR A 14 -6.20 -1.39 -30.71
CA THR A 14 -6.94 -0.41 -29.90
C THR A 14 -6.39 -0.43 -28.48
N TRP A 15 -5.87 0.71 -28.02
CA TRP A 15 -5.46 0.88 -26.63
C TRP A 15 -6.71 0.96 -25.76
N ARG A 16 -6.91 -0.03 -24.88
CA ARG A 16 -8.01 -0.04 -23.93
C ARG A 16 -7.53 0.50 -22.59
N SER A 17 -8.36 1.30 -21.93
CA SER A 17 -8.07 1.72 -20.56
C SER A 17 -8.31 0.58 -19.58
N LEU A 18 -7.66 0.61 -18.41
CA LEU A 18 -7.88 -0.39 -17.36
C LEU A 18 -9.37 -0.50 -16.99
N LYS A 19 -10.09 0.62 -16.93
CA LYS A 19 -11.53 0.65 -16.67
C LYS A 19 -12.33 -0.18 -17.69
N GLN A 20 -11.95 -0.11 -18.98
CA GLN A 20 -12.62 -0.88 -20.05
C GLN A 20 -12.29 -2.37 -19.96
N VAL A 21 -11.04 -2.71 -19.61
CA VAL A 21 -10.61 -4.11 -19.39
C VAL A 21 -11.41 -4.73 -18.24
N LEU A 22 -11.47 -4.06 -17.10
CA LEU A 22 -12.20 -4.54 -15.91
C LEU A 22 -13.71 -4.67 -16.19
N ALA A 23 -14.31 -3.73 -16.93
CA ALA A 23 -15.72 -3.82 -17.31
C ALA A 23 -15.99 -5.06 -18.19
N GLN A 24 -15.12 -5.33 -19.17
CA GLN A 24 -15.24 -6.49 -20.04
C GLN A 24 -15.05 -7.80 -19.26
N GLU A 25 -14.10 -7.86 -18.33
CA GLU A 25 -13.87 -9.02 -17.47
C GLU A 25 -15.14 -9.39 -16.69
N ARG A 26 -15.91 -8.41 -16.20
CA ARG A 26 -17.15 -8.67 -15.45
C ARG A 26 -18.30 -9.21 -16.31
N THR A 27 -18.30 -8.93 -17.61
CA THR A 27 -19.43 -9.23 -18.51
C THR A 27 -19.37 -10.60 -19.17
N LEU A 28 -18.19 -11.21 -19.24
CA LEU A 28 -17.98 -12.45 -19.96
C LEU A 28 -17.92 -13.64 -18.99
N PRO A 29 -18.50 -14.81 -19.33
CA PRO A 29 -18.37 -16.02 -18.54
C PRO A 29 -16.98 -16.60 -18.74
N TRP A 30 -16.02 -16.19 -17.91
CA TRP A 30 -14.67 -16.72 -17.94
C TRP A 30 -14.59 -18.11 -17.29
N PRO A 31 -13.75 -19.00 -17.81
CA PRO A 31 -13.34 -20.21 -17.10
C PRO A 31 -12.68 -19.84 -15.75
N VAL A 32 -12.91 -20.65 -14.73
CA VAL A 32 -12.42 -20.39 -13.36
C VAL A 32 -10.89 -20.30 -13.26
N GLU A 33 -10.18 -20.91 -14.22
CA GLU A 33 -8.72 -20.92 -14.24
C GLU A 33 -8.08 -19.69 -14.90
N VAL A 34 -8.89 -18.76 -15.43
CA VAL A 34 -8.37 -17.56 -16.08
C VAL A 34 -7.99 -16.50 -15.04
N VAL A 35 -6.74 -16.04 -15.11
CA VAL A 35 -6.24 -14.93 -14.30
C VAL A 35 -6.74 -13.61 -14.88
N HIS A 36 -7.48 -12.84 -14.09
CA HIS A 36 -7.98 -11.50 -14.45
C HIS A 36 -7.00 -10.41 -14.07
N TYR A 37 -7.02 -9.28 -14.79
CA TYR A 37 -6.27 -8.09 -14.43
C TYR A 37 -6.61 -7.59 -13.02
N SER A 38 -7.85 -7.79 -12.56
CA SER A 38 -8.27 -7.46 -11.19
C SER A 38 -7.54 -8.25 -10.09
N SER A 39 -6.96 -9.41 -10.41
CA SER A 39 -6.23 -10.25 -9.46
C SER A 39 -4.75 -9.88 -9.31
N ILE A 40 -4.25 -9.01 -10.20
CA ILE A 40 -2.86 -8.58 -10.21
C ILE A 40 -2.71 -7.47 -9.16
N ASN A 41 -2.05 -7.80 -8.05
CA ASN A 41 -1.64 -6.80 -7.07
C ASN A 41 -0.24 -6.27 -7.40
N ALA A 42 0.00 -4.99 -7.08
CA ALA A 42 1.32 -4.42 -7.19
C ALA A 42 2.30 -5.14 -6.24
N PRO A 43 3.54 -5.41 -6.67
CA PRO A 43 4.54 -5.95 -5.77
C PRO A 43 4.87 -4.94 -4.65
N PRO A 44 5.36 -5.41 -3.49
CA PRO A 44 5.79 -4.51 -2.42
C PRO A 44 6.94 -3.62 -2.89
N SER A 45 7.05 -2.42 -2.30
CA SER A 45 8.15 -1.50 -2.59
C SER A 45 9.47 -2.05 -2.02
N PHE A 46 10.50 -2.15 -2.86
CA PHE A 46 11.88 -2.42 -2.42
C PHE A 46 12.61 -1.17 -1.91
N ARG A 47 12.06 0.03 -2.15
CA ARG A 47 12.67 1.26 -1.67
C ARG A 47 12.40 1.40 -0.18
N PRO A 48 13.44 1.60 0.66
CA PRO A 48 13.26 1.80 2.08
C PRO A 48 12.42 3.07 2.32
N ALA A 49 11.44 2.96 3.22
CA ALA A 49 10.60 4.09 3.58
C ALA A 49 11.42 5.16 4.31
N LYS A 50 11.22 6.42 3.93
CA LYS A 50 11.77 7.56 4.68
C LYS A 50 11.00 7.70 5.99
N LYS A 51 11.73 7.92 7.09
CA LYS A 51 11.16 8.15 8.42
C LYS A 51 11.06 9.64 8.69
N TYR A 52 9.91 10.05 9.21
CA TYR A 52 9.62 11.42 9.61
C TYR A 52 9.16 11.42 11.07
N SER A 53 9.45 12.48 11.79
CA SER A 53 9.04 12.65 13.19
C SER A 53 7.52 12.65 13.25
N ASP A 54 6.96 11.89 14.19
CA ASP A 54 5.50 11.82 14.40
C ASP A 54 4.95 13.12 15.03
N ILE A 55 5.84 13.98 15.54
CA ILE A 55 5.49 15.25 16.17
C ILE A 55 5.63 16.42 15.19
N SER A 56 6.82 16.60 14.61
CA SER A 56 7.13 17.77 13.76
C SER A 56 7.06 17.51 12.25
N GLY A 57 7.06 16.25 11.83
CA GLY A 57 7.16 15.88 10.41
C GLY A 57 8.55 16.08 9.79
N LEU A 58 9.56 16.49 10.57
CA LEU A 58 10.95 16.59 10.09
C LEU A 58 11.57 15.21 9.87
N PRO A 59 12.63 15.06 9.04
CA PRO A 59 13.32 13.79 8.86
C PRO A 59 13.81 13.22 10.21
N ALA A 60 13.28 12.06 10.60
CA ALA A 60 13.62 11.42 11.86
C ALA A 60 14.73 10.40 11.68
N ARG A 61 15.81 10.56 12.45
CA ARG A 61 16.91 9.57 12.52
C ARG A 61 16.69 8.52 13.59
N TYR A 62 15.84 8.80 14.57
CA TYR A 62 15.71 8.00 15.77
C TYR A 62 14.28 7.50 15.99
N THR A 63 14.18 6.43 16.77
CA THR A 63 12.93 5.78 17.13
C THR A 63 13.01 5.40 18.59
N ASP A 64 12.00 5.78 19.36
CA ASP A 64 11.95 5.43 20.77
C ASP A 64 11.55 3.95 20.95
N PRO A 65 12.32 3.13 21.70
CA PRO A 65 12.04 1.70 21.82
C PRO A 65 10.75 1.39 22.61
N GLN A 66 10.29 2.28 23.49
CA GLN A 66 9.11 2.08 24.33
C GLN A 66 7.82 2.43 23.56
N THR A 67 7.75 3.62 22.99
CA THR A 67 6.57 4.16 22.30
C THR A 67 6.53 3.82 20.81
N LYS A 68 7.67 3.44 20.21
CA LYS A 68 7.85 3.26 18.75
C LYS A 68 7.63 4.53 17.92
N LEU A 69 7.54 5.70 18.56
CA LEU A 69 7.45 6.98 17.86
C LEU A 69 8.80 7.39 17.28
N TYR A 70 8.75 8.05 16.13
CA TYR A 70 9.88 8.64 15.45
C TYR A 70 10.05 10.09 15.90
N TYR A 71 11.30 10.49 16.13
CA TYR A 71 11.65 11.84 16.57
C TYR A 71 12.94 12.33 15.90
N ALA A 72 13.08 13.64 15.79
CA ALA A 72 14.20 14.32 15.13
C ALA A 72 15.16 14.99 16.14
N THR A 73 14.65 15.52 17.25
CA THR A 73 15.43 16.31 18.22
C THR A 73 15.36 15.74 19.64
N ALA A 74 16.26 16.19 20.52
CA ALA A 74 16.25 15.79 21.93
C ALA A 74 15.02 16.32 22.69
N GLU A 75 14.51 17.48 22.31
CA GLU A 75 13.27 18.04 22.88
C GLU A 75 12.07 17.14 22.55
N GLU A 76 11.97 16.66 21.31
CA GLU A 76 10.94 15.69 20.91
C GLU A 76 11.08 14.36 21.64
N PHE A 77 12.30 13.93 21.98
CA PHE A 77 12.48 12.72 22.77
C PHE A 77 11.86 12.86 24.17
N ALA A 78 12.04 14.03 24.81
CA ALA A 78 11.45 14.31 26.11
C ALA A 78 9.92 14.34 26.05
N THR A 79 9.34 14.90 24.98
CA THR A 79 7.88 14.91 24.79
C THR A 79 7.35 13.51 24.51
N VAL A 80 7.97 12.74 23.62
CA VAL A 80 7.58 11.35 23.33
C VAL A 80 7.48 10.50 24.61
N ARG A 81 8.41 10.68 25.56
CA ARG A 81 8.41 9.93 26.83
C ARG A 81 7.41 10.44 27.86
N SER A 82 6.92 11.67 27.74
CA SER A 82 5.88 12.19 28.62
C SER A 82 4.47 11.94 28.10
N LEU A 83 4.31 11.53 26.83
CA LEU A 83 3.01 11.27 26.24
C LEU A 83 2.32 10.06 26.89
N PRO A 84 1.02 10.17 27.20
CA PRO A 84 0.17 9.04 27.54
C PRO A 84 0.10 7.98 26.44
N MET A 85 -0.23 6.74 26.83
CA MET A 85 -0.26 5.58 25.93
C MET A 85 -1.32 5.70 24.82
N ASP A 86 -2.49 6.25 25.14
CA ASP A 86 -3.58 6.52 24.19
C ASP A 86 -3.18 7.51 23.11
N ILE A 87 -2.44 8.57 23.50
CA ILE A 87 -1.93 9.55 22.54
C ILE A 87 -0.87 8.93 21.63
N THR A 88 0.05 8.13 22.21
CA THR A 88 1.06 7.39 21.44
C THR A 88 0.42 6.42 20.44
N ALA A 89 -0.61 5.69 20.88
CA ALA A 89 -1.37 4.79 20.00
C ALA A 89 -2.06 5.57 18.87
N GLY A 90 -2.60 6.76 19.14
CA GLY A 90 -3.16 7.65 18.14
C GLY A 90 -2.14 8.05 17.07
N TYR A 91 -0.93 8.46 17.47
CA TYR A 91 0.14 8.79 16.53
C TYR A 91 0.57 7.59 15.67
N LEU A 92 0.73 6.41 16.29
CA LEU A 92 1.05 5.19 15.56
C LEU A 92 -0.04 4.80 14.56
N ALA A 93 -1.31 5.00 14.92
CA ALA A 93 -2.44 4.72 14.03
C ALA A 93 -2.44 5.61 12.80
N LEU A 94 -2.15 6.91 12.95
CA LEU A 94 -2.02 7.83 11.83
C LEU A 94 -0.88 7.43 10.88
N ARG A 95 0.22 6.87 11.41
CA ARG A 95 1.32 6.33 10.61
C ARG A 95 1.00 4.99 9.94
N GLY A 96 -0.13 4.36 10.27
CA GLY A 96 -0.45 3.00 9.85
C GLY A 96 0.42 1.94 10.56
N ALA A 97 0.97 2.28 11.73
CA ALA A 97 1.79 1.42 12.57
C ALA A 97 1.03 0.92 13.82
N SER A 98 -0.31 0.92 13.79
CA SER A 98 -1.12 0.31 14.84
C SER A 98 -0.75 -1.17 14.97
N SER A 99 -0.10 -1.51 16.08
CA SER A 99 -0.05 -2.89 16.53
C SER A 99 -1.47 -3.27 16.98
N ILE A 100 -2.26 -3.89 16.10
CA ILE A 100 -3.30 -4.82 16.54
C ILE A 100 -2.55 -5.98 17.19
N VAL A 101 -2.25 -5.84 18.47
CA VAL A 101 -1.98 -6.98 19.33
C VAL A 101 -3.33 -7.30 19.94
N GLY A 102 -3.98 -8.31 19.35
CA GLY A 102 -4.83 -9.23 20.10
C GLY A 102 -3.97 -10.28 20.76
#